data_AF-Q7P869-F1
#
_entry.id   AF-Q7P869-F1
#
_cell.length_a   1.000
_cell.length_b   1.000
_cell.length_c   1.000
_cell.angle_alpha   90.00
_cell.angle_beta   90.00
_cell.angle_gamma   90.00
#
_symmetry.space_group_name_H-M   'P 1'
#
loop_
_entity.id
_entity.type
_entity.pdbx_description
1 polymer ?
#
loop_
_entity_poly.entity_id
_entity_poly.type
_entity_poly.pdbx_seq_one_letter_code
_entity_poly.pdbx_strand_id
1 'polypeptide(L)'
;MEILVCVKQVADDSVEVFMNEKTGKPALEGVEKVVNAFDTYALEMAVRLKEAKGDITVTTLSLGGEDAKNGLKNCLAVGADEAFYIKDENYQEKDAVIIAQALSQGYSKNRRTKRKKI
;
A
#
# COMPACT_ATOMS: atom_id res chain seq x y z
N MET A 1 -9.23 -13.34 -13.39
CA MET A 1 -9.74 -12.09 -12.74
C MET A 1 -8.56 -11.35 -12.11
N GLU A 2 -8.61 -10.02 -11.96
CA GLU A 2 -7.58 -9.26 -11.23
C GLU A 2 -8.21 -8.64 -9.98
N ILE A 3 -7.56 -8.79 -8.82
CA ILE A 3 -7.92 -8.14 -7.56
C ILE A 3 -6.83 -7.12 -7.24
N LEU A 4 -7.21 -5.86 -7.15
CA LEU A 4 -6.33 -4.79 -6.69
C LEU A 4 -6.52 -4.60 -5.18
N VAL A 5 -5.45 -4.71 -4.41
CA VAL A 5 -5.44 -4.44 -2.97
C VAL A 5 -4.62 -3.16 -2.73
N CYS A 6 -5.27 -2.11 -2.28
CA CYS A 6 -4.59 -0.90 -1.83
C CYS A 6 -4.03 -1.13 -0.44
N VAL A 7 -2.73 -0.92 -0.26
CA VAL A 7 -2.03 -1.09 1.00
C VAL A 7 -1.32 0.21 1.40
N LYS A 8 -1.23 0.47 2.70
CA LYS A 8 -0.56 1.63 3.26
C LYS A 8 0.46 1.19 4.31
N GLN A 9 1.64 1.77 4.25
CA GLN A 9 2.56 1.72 5.39
C GLN A 9 2.18 2.74 6.44
N VAL A 10 2.13 2.29 7.69
CA VAL A 10 1.82 3.08 8.87
C VAL A 10 2.84 2.77 9.95
N ALA A 11 2.95 3.64 10.95
CA ALA A 11 3.70 3.32 12.16
C ALA A 11 3.06 2.11 12.84
N ASP A 12 3.89 1.23 13.40
CA ASP A 12 3.45 0.06 14.17
C ASP A 12 2.53 0.50 15.33
N ASP A 13 1.33 -0.06 15.37
CA ASP A 13 0.29 0.26 16.34
C ASP A 13 0.45 -0.49 17.68
N SER A 14 1.43 -1.40 17.77
CA SER A 14 1.87 -2.02 19.03
C SER A 14 2.77 -1.11 19.88
N VAL A 15 3.30 -0.03 19.30
CA VAL A 15 4.17 0.93 19.97
C VAL A 15 3.36 2.16 20.39
N GLU A 16 3.49 2.58 21.64
CA GLU A 16 2.89 3.84 22.11
C GLU A 16 3.56 5.04 21.43
N VAL A 17 2.77 5.86 20.75
CA VAL A 17 3.23 7.08 20.08
C VAL A 17 2.81 8.30 20.87
N PHE A 18 3.80 9.11 21.27
CA PHE A 18 3.58 10.38 21.95
C PHE A 18 3.50 11.55 20.96
N MET A 19 2.98 12.68 21.43
CA MET A 19 2.92 13.91 20.64
C MET A 19 4.22 14.69 20.79
N ASN A 20 4.79 15.17 19.68
CA ASN A 20 5.91 16.09 19.72
C ASN A 20 5.41 17.50 20.08
N GLU A 21 5.80 18.01 21.25
CA GLU A 21 5.35 19.30 21.77
C GLU A 21 5.74 20.50 20.89
N LYS A 22 6.85 20.41 20.15
CA LYS A 22 7.34 21.51 19.29
C LYS A 22 6.62 21.55 17.95
N THR A 23 6.37 20.39 17.36
CA THR A 23 5.81 20.31 15.99
C THR A 23 4.31 20.08 15.98
N GLY A 24 3.72 19.65 17.09
CA GLY A 24 2.33 19.25 17.14
C GLY A 24 2.03 18.07 16.20
N LYS A 25 2.99 17.16 16.01
CA LYS A 25 2.85 15.94 15.20
C LYS A 25 3.19 14.69 16.03
N PRO A 26 2.66 13.51 15.68
CA PRO A 26 3.08 12.27 16.32
C PRO A 26 4.60 12.07 16.21
N ALA A 27 5.24 11.68 17.31
CA ALA A 27 6.67 11.42 17.38
C ALA A 27 6.96 10.00 16.84
N LEU A 28 7.17 9.91 15.53
CA LEU A 28 7.37 8.63 14.82
C LEU A 28 8.85 8.26 14.62
N GLU A 29 9.78 9.05 15.19
CA GLU A 29 11.21 8.80 15.07
C GLU A 29 11.58 7.47 15.71
N GLY A 30 12.20 6.56 14.94
CA GLY A 30 12.56 5.22 15.41
C GLY A 30 11.41 4.22 15.51
N VAL A 31 10.17 4.62 15.20
CA VAL A 31 9.03 3.68 15.12
C VAL A 31 9.05 2.97 13.77
N GLU A 32 9.02 1.64 13.81
CA GLU A 32 9.01 0.83 12.59
C GLU A 32 7.72 1.09 11.78
N LYS A 33 7.86 1.09 10.44
CA LYS A 33 6.72 1.19 9.53
C LYS A 33 6.33 -0.19 9.05
N VAL A 34 5.09 -0.56 9.32
CA VAL A 34 4.49 -1.85 8.94
C VAL A 34 3.35 -1.64 7.95
N VAL A 35 2.96 -2.70 7.25
CA VAL A 35 1.72 -2.68 6.46
C VAL A 35 0.54 -2.59 7.44
N ASN A 36 -0.36 -1.64 7.22
CA ASN A 36 -1.54 -1.44 8.05
C ASN A 36 -2.29 -2.76 8.26
N ALA A 37 -2.66 -3.05 9.51
CA ALA A 37 -3.25 -4.33 9.90
C ALA A 37 -4.52 -4.67 9.10
N PHE A 38 -5.38 -3.68 8.83
CA PHE A 38 -6.58 -3.92 8.02
C PHE A 38 -6.25 -4.28 6.56
N ASP A 39 -5.16 -3.74 6.03
CA ASP A 39 -4.73 -3.99 4.66
C ASP A 39 -4.12 -5.39 4.52
N THR A 40 -3.51 -5.93 5.59
CA THR A 40 -3.05 -7.33 5.60
C THR A 40 -4.21 -8.31 5.57
N TYR A 41 -5.33 -7.99 6.25
CA TYR A 41 -6.55 -8.81 6.17
C TYR A 41 -7.17 -8.75 4.77
N ALA A 42 -7.17 -7.57 4.13
CA ALA A 42 -7.65 -7.44 2.75
C ALA A 42 -6.80 -8.26 1.77
N LEU A 43 -5.47 -8.23 1.93
CA LEU A 43 -4.55 -9.04 1.14
C LEU A 43 -4.79 -10.54 1.38
N GLU A 44 -4.90 -10.96 2.63
CA GLU A 44 -5.14 -12.36 2.99
C GLU A 44 -6.42 -12.89 2.33
N MET A 45 -7.52 -12.13 2.38
CA MET A 45 -8.77 -12.55 1.73
C MET A 45 -8.65 -12.64 0.21
N ALA A 46 -7.88 -11.74 -0.42
CA ALA A 46 -7.61 -11.80 -1.86
C ALA A 46 -6.77 -13.03 -2.23
N VAL A 47 -5.74 -13.35 -1.44
CA VAL A 47 -4.87 -14.51 -1.64
C VAL A 47 -5.64 -15.82 -1.44
N ARG A 48 -6.42 -15.95 -0.36
CA ARG A 48 -7.27 -17.13 -0.14
C ARG A 48 -8.27 -17.35 -1.27
N LEU A 49 -8.85 -16.27 -1.80
CA LEU A 49 -9.75 -16.37 -2.95
C LEU A 49 -9.02 -16.85 -4.21
N LYS A 50 -7.78 -16.37 -4.43
CA LYS A 50 -6.89 -16.85 -5.50
C LYS A 50 -6.62 -18.33 -5.38
N GLU A 51 -6.24 -18.81 -4.19
CA GLU A 51 -5.96 -20.22 -3.94
C GLU A 51 -7.20 -21.12 -4.12
N ALA A 52 -8.38 -20.63 -3.72
CA ALA A 52 -9.62 -21.40 -3.80
C ALA A 52 -10.18 -21.56 -5.22
N LYS A 53 -9.95 -20.58 -6.11
CA LYS A 53 -10.60 -20.54 -7.43
C LYS A 53 -9.66 -20.72 -8.61
N GLY A 54 -8.35 -20.53 -8.45
CA GLY A 54 -7.42 -20.45 -9.58
C GLY A 54 -7.70 -19.24 -10.48
N ASP A 55 -6.78 -18.91 -11.39
CA ASP A 55 -6.92 -17.84 -12.39
C ASP A 55 -7.26 -16.43 -11.85
N ILE A 56 -6.76 -16.11 -10.66
CA ILE A 56 -6.85 -14.77 -10.06
C ILE A 56 -5.44 -14.21 -9.90
N THR A 57 -5.22 -12.98 -10.36
CA THR A 57 -4.00 -12.22 -10.08
C THR A 57 -4.30 -11.22 -8.96
N VAL A 58 -3.50 -11.24 -7.91
CA VAL A 58 -3.56 -10.29 -6.79
C VAL A 58 -2.45 -9.25 -6.97
N THR A 59 -2.85 -8.01 -7.22
CA THR A 59 -1.94 -6.88 -7.40
C THR A 59 -2.04 -5.96 -6.19
N THR A 60 -0.90 -5.61 -5.57
CA THR A 60 -0.86 -4.63 -4.49
C THR A 60 -0.42 -3.25 -4.99
N LEU A 61 -1.04 -2.21 -4.44
CA LEU A 61 -0.77 -0.81 -4.77
C LEU A 61 -0.60 0.01 -3.49
N SER A 62 0.51 0.75 -3.39
CA SER A 62 0.72 1.75 -2.34
C SER A 62 0.92 3.14 -2.93
N LEU A 63 0.54 4.18 -2.18
CA LEU A 63 0.93 5.55 -2.44
C LEU A 63 1.82 6.02 -1.29
N GLY A 64 3.00 6.54 -1.60
CA GLY A 64 3.93 7.04 -0.57
C GLY A 64 5.32 7.35 -1.11
N GLY A 65 6.26 7.55 -0.19
CA GLY A 65 7.68 7.73 -0.49
C GLY A 65 8.35 6.42 -0.91
N GLU A 66 9.69 6.42 -0.94
CA GLU A 66 10.45 5.20 -1.29
C GLU A 66 10.30 4.06 -0.27
N ASP A 67 10.03 4.41 0.98
CA ASP A 67 9.79 3.47 2.08
C ASP A 67 8.63 2.53 1.79
N ALA A 68 7.60 2.98 1.06
CA ALA A 68 6.45 2.18 0.60
C ALA A 68 6.85 0.85 -0.07
N LYS A 69 8.03 0.78 -0.69
CA LYS A 69 8.56 -0.43 -1.34
C LYS A 69 8.74 -1.59 -0.37
N ASN A 70 9.11 -1.35 0.89
CA ASN A 70 9.38 -2.43 1.86
C ASN A 70 8.11 -3.22 2.18
N GLY A 71 7.04 -2.54 2.55
CA GLY A 71 5.71 -3.13 2.75
C GLY A 71 5.18 -3.85 1.50
N LEU A 72 5.41 -3.30 0.30
CA LEU A 72 5.05 -4.00 -0.94
C LEU A 72 5.86 -5.27 -1.17
N LYS A 73 7.15 -5.31 -0.83
CA LYS A 73 7.95 -6.54 -0.85
C LYS A 73 7.40 -7.58 0.12
N ASN A 74 6.96 -7.16 1.32
CA ASN A 74 6.31 -8.06 2.26
C ASN A 74 5.01 -8.62 1.68
N CYS A 75 4.21 -7.78 1.00
CA CYS A 75 2.99 -8.24 0.32
C CYS A 75 3.28 -9.30 -0.76
N LEU A 76 4.33 -9.10 -1.58
CA LEU A 76 4.77 -10.08 -2.57
C LEU A 76 5.20 -11.39 -1.90
N ALA A 77 5.94 -11.31 -0.79
CA ALA A 77 6.43 -12.49 -0.07
C ALA A 77 5.31 -13.37 0.51
N VAL A 78 4.15 -12.77 0.82
CA VAL A 78 3.01 -13.48 1.43
C VAL A 78 1.86 -13.78 0.46
N GLY A 79 2.08 -13.61 -0.86
CA GLY A 79 1.16 -14.15 -1.87
C GLY A 79 0.58 -13.15 -2.86
N ALA A 80 0.93 -11.85 -2.80
CA ALA A 80 0.65 -10.95 -3.93
C ALA A 80 1.49 -11.38 -5.16
N ASP A 81 0.90 -11.32 -6.35
CA ASP A 81 1.59 -11.68 -7.60
C ASP A 81 2.35 -10.49 -8.19
N GLU A 82 1.78 -9.29 -8.04
CA GLU A 82 2.35 -8.06 -8.54
C GLU A 82 2.28 -6.95 -7.49
N ALA A 83 3.21 -6.02 -7.56
CA ALA A 83 3.22 -4.83 -6.71
C ALA A 83 3.71 -3.61 -7.46
N PHE A 84 3.11 -2.46 -7.19
CA PHE A 84 3.63 -1.17 -7.65
C PHE A 84 3.26 -0.07 -6.67
N TYR A 85 3.97 1.05 -6.76
CA TYR A 85 3.70 2.22 -5.93
C TYR A 85 3.65 3.49 -6.76
N ILE A 86 2.89 4.46 -6.24
CA ILE A 86 2.86 5.83 -6.72
C ILE A 86 3.81 6.61 -5.81
N LYS A 87 4.96 7.03 -6.36
CA LYS A 87 5.93 7.84 -5.63
C LYS A 87 5.36 9.24 -5.42
N ASP A 88 5.24 9.63 -4.16
CA ASP A 88 4.74 10.93 -3.73
C ASP A 88 5.24 11.23 -2.32
N GLU A 89 6.25 12.09 -2.19
CA GLU A 89 6.88 12.41 -0.89
C GLU A 89 5.95 13.24 0.01
N ASN A 90 4.97 13.94 -0.57
CA ASN A 90 4.06 14.84 0.16
C ASN A 90 2.71 14.18 0.47
N TYR A 91 2.62 12.85 0.36
CA TYR A 91 1.36 12.13 0.53
C TYR A 91 0.69 12.31 1.89
N GLN A 92 1.47 12.57 2.94
CA GLN A 92 0.95 12.75 4.30
C GLN A 92 0.20 14.07 4.47
N GLU A 93 0.37 15.03 3.55
CA GLU A 93 -0.30 16.33 3.58
C GLU A 93 -1.63 16.31 2.80
N LYS A 94 -1.98 15.17 2.21
CA LYS A 94 -3.14 15.01 1.31
C LYS A 94 -4.33 14.43 2.05
N ASP A 95 -5.51 14.94 1.73
CA ASP A 95 -6.76 14.38 2.24
C ASP A 95 -7.13 13.06 1.53
N ALA A 96 -8.15 12.38 2.07
CA ALA A 96 -8.61 11.10 1.54
C ALA A 96 -9.10 11.15 0.09
N VAL A 97 -9.70 12.27 -0.34
CA VAL A 97 -10.23 12.42 -1.71
C VAL A 97 -9.08 12.51 -2.71
N ILE A 98 -8.06 13.30 -2.40
CA ILE A 98 -6.86 13.44 -3.22
C ILE A 98 -6.12 12.08 -3.29
N ILE A 99 -6.00 11.38 -2.16
CA ILE A 99 -5.38 10.04 -2.13
C ILE A 99 -6.17 9.05 -3.00
N ALA A 100 -7.50 9.02 -2.89
CA ALA A 100 -8.34 8.14 -3.71
C ALA A 100 -8.20 8.44 -5.21
N GLN A 101 -8.17 9.72 -5.58
CA GLN A 101 -7.94 10.15 -6.96
C GLN A 101 -6.57 9.71 -7.47
N ALA A 102 -5.52 9.89 -6.65
CA ALA A 102 -4.16 9.50 -7.01
C ALA A 102 -4.04 7.99 -7.22
N LEU A 103 -4.61 7.16 -6.32
CA LEU A 103 -4.66 5.71 -6.46
C LEU A 103 -5.37 5.27 -7.75
N SER A 104 -6.56 5.83 -8.02
CA SER A 104 -7.35 5.55 -9.22
C SER A 104 -6.60 5.91 -10.52
N GLN A 105 -5.98 7.10 -10.56
CA GLN A 105 -5.19 7.55 -11.70
C GLN A 105 -3.92 6.71 -11.87
N GLY A 106 -3.22 6.38 -10.79
CA GLY A 106 -2.01 5.58 -10.81
C GLY A 106 -2.26 4.17 -11.34
N TYR A 107 -3.34 3.52 -10.90
CA TYR A 107 -3.75 2.22 -11.44
C TYR A 107 -4.08 2.30 -12.94
N SER A 108 -4.86 3.32 -13.35
CA SER A 108 -5.21 3.53 -14.77
C SER A 108 -3.98 3.73 -15.66
N LYS A 109 -3.00 4.50 -15.19
CA LYS A 109 -1.72 4.71 -15.90
C LYS A 109 -0.93 3.41 -15.99
N ASN A 110 -0.80 2.65 -14.90
CA ASN A 110 -0.07 1.39 -14.88
C ASN A 110 -0.65 0.37 -15.89
N ARG A 111 -1.99 0.22 -15.93
CA ARG A 111 -2.63 -0.67 -16.91
C ARG A 111 -2.35 -0.28 -18.36
N ARG A 112 -2.35 1.03 -18.67
CA ARG A 112 -2.01 1.52 -20.01
C ARG A 112 -0.56 1.20 -20.38
N THR A 113 0.37 1.35 -19.45
CA THR A 113 1.78 1.02 -19.67
C THR A 113 1.99 -0.48 -19.90
N LYS A 114 1.34 -1.35 -19.12
CA LYS A 114 1.40 -2.80 -19.32
C LYS A 114 0.86 -3.25 -20.69
N ARG A 115 -0.25 -2.65 -21.15
CA ARG A 115 -0.86 -2.95 -22.46
C ARG A 115 -0.04 -2.48 -23.67
N LYS A 116 0.92 -1.56 -23.49
CA LYS A 116 1.79 -1.05 -24.55
C LYS A 116 3.09 -1.85 -24.74
N LYS A 117 3.40 -2.81 -23.86
CA LYS A 117 4.60 -3.66 -23.95
C LYS A 117 4.40 -4.89 -24.87
N ILE A 118 3.57 -4.78 -25.91
CA ILE A 118 3.39 -5.81 -26.95
C ILE A 118 4.51 -5.67 -27.98
#